data_AF-A0A561SDW5-F1
#
_entry.id   AF-A0A561SDW5-F1
#
_cell.length_a   1.000
_cell.length_b   1.000
_cell.length_c   1.000
_cell.angle_alpha   90.00
_cell.angle_beta   90.00
_cell.angle_gamma   90.00
#
_symmetry.space_group_name_H-M   'P 1'
#
loop_
_entity.id
_entity.type
_entity.pdbx_description
1 polymer ?
#
loop_
_entity_poly.entity_id
_entity_poly.type
_entity_poly.pdbx_seq_one_letter_code
_entity_poly.pdbx_strand_id
1 'polypeptide(L)'
;MNPCKAVQRARQVVRWVPTFLLESVEVKDDWRGKGVGMRLAVEALRRLAVPRTLAVCYPAPIHDHGPDEPCAYESDDPEVRRPDEEAVERLRRAWERHGFSHLDQGVYVMPLHQV
;
A
#
# COMPACT_ATOMS: atom_id res chain seq x y z
N MET A 1 55.97 1.50 16.06
CA MET A 1 54.91 1.00 15.14
C MET A 1 53.59 1.07 15.86
N ASN A 2 52.69 1.96 15.44
CA ASN A 2 51.32 2.03 15.95
C ASN A 2 50.39 1.77 14.76
N PRO A 3 49.47 0.78 14.82
CA PRO A 3 48.59 0.49 13.71
C PRO A 3 47.55 1.59 13.55
N CYS A 4 47.44 2.10 12.32
CA CYS A 4 46.43 3.06 11.89
C CYS A 4 45.03 2.64 12.32
N LYS A 5 44.36 3.51 13.08
CA LYS A 5 42.91 3.56 13.20
C LYS A 5 42.31 3.86 11.82
N ALA A 6 42.00 2.82 11.05
CA ALA A 6 41.14 2.92 9.88
C ALA A 6 39.69 3.15 10.37
N VAL A 7 39.37 4.40 10.69
CA VAL A 7 37.98 4.81 10.92
C VAL A 7 37.31 4.86 9.54
N GLN A 8 36.73 3.73 9.12
CA GLN A 8 35.80 3.68 8.00
C GLN A 8 34.57 4.52 8.38
N ARG A 9 34.56 5.80 8.00
CA ARG A 9 33.36 6.64 8.04
C ARG A 9 32.42 6.13 6.95
N ALA A 10 31.45 5.30 7.33
CA ALA A 10 30.29 5.04 6.50
C ALA A 10 29.57 6.37 6.24
N ARG A 11 29.75 6.94 5.05
CA ARG A 11 28.89 8.03 4.58
C ARG A 11 27.55 7.40 4.21
N GLN A 12 26.60 7.43 5.13
CA GLN A 12 25.22 7.09 4.84
C GLN A 12 24.66 8.16 3.90
N VAL A 13 24.64 7.86 2.60
CA VAL A 13 23.99 8.71 1.61
C VAL A 13 22.49 8.47 1.75
N VAL A 14 21.80 9.37 2.46
CA VAL A 14 20.33 9.38 2.50
C VAL A 14 19.84 9.81 1.13
N ARG A 15 19.38 8.84 0.33
CA ARG A 15 18.73 9.11 -0.96
C ARG A 15 17.23 9.25 -0.71
N TRP A 16 16.68 10.41 -1.05
CA TRP A 16 15.24 10.63 -1.05
C TRP A 16 14.59 9.75 -2.11
N VAL A 17 13.60 8.97 -1.68
CA VAL A 17 12.77 8.12 -2.54
C VAL A 17 11.42 8.82 -2.65
N PRO A 18 11.00 9.25 -3.85
CA PRO A 18 9.64 9.73 -4.06
C PRO A 18 8.62 8.64 -3.69
N THR A 19 7.60 9.03 -2.92
CA THR A 19 6.57 8.10 -2.42
C THR A 19 5.20 8.57 -2.90
N PHE A 20 4.43 7.65 -3.48
CA PHE A 20 3.01 7.85 -3.74
C PHE A 20 2.18 7.11 -2.70
N LEU A 21 1.30 7.83 -2.03
CA LEU A 21 0.26 7.26 -1.18
C LEU A 21 -0.98 7.03 -2.04
N LEU A 22 -1.40 5.78 -2.17
CA LEU A 22 -2.69 5.46 -2.74
C LEU A 22 -3.74 5.53 -1.63
N GLU A 23 -4.46 6.65 -1.58
CA GLU A 23 -5.45 6.94 -0.54
C GLU A 23 -6.73 6.11 -0.71
N SER A 24 -7.36 6.15 -1.88
CA SER A 24 -8.58 5.39 -2.15
C SER A 24 -8.65 4.89 -3.60
N VAL A 25 -9.38 3.80 -3.80
CA VAL A 25 -9.78 3.30 -5.13
C VAL A 25 -11.25 2.95 -5.07
N GLU A 26 -12.07 3.78 -5.71
CA GLU A 26 -13.50 3.56 -5.79
C GLU A 26 -13.88 2.94 -7.14
N VAL A 27 -14.76 1.94 -7.07
CA VAL A 27 -15.27 1.24 -8.23
C VAL A 27 -16.78 1.24 -8.15
N LYS A 28 -17.43 1.76 -9.20
CA LYS A 28 -18.90 1.70 -9.36
C LYS A 28 -19.40 0.26 -9.21
N ASP A 29 -20.59 0.09 -8.64
CA ASP A 29 -21.15 -1.23 -8.31
C ASP A 29 -21.12 -2.22 -9.46
N ASP A 30 -21.49 -1.78 -10.68
CA ASP A 30 -21.49 -2.60 -11.89
C ASP A 30 -20.12 -3.19 -12.26
N TRP A 31 -19.04 -2.67 -11.67
CA TRP A 31 -17.66 -3.06 -11.94
C TRP A 31 -16.97 -3.76 -10.75
N ARG A 32 -17.66 -3.88 -9.61
CA ARG A 32 -17.14 -4.61 -8.44
C ARG A 32 -16.98 -6.11 -8.76
N GLY A 33 -16.03 -6.75 -8.09
CA GLY A 33 -15.69 -8.18 -8.32
C GLY A 33 -14.96 -8.50 -9.63
N LYS A 34 -14.86 -7.56 -10.59
CA LYS A 34 -14.20 -7.79 -11.88
C LYS A 34 -12.68 -7.52 -11.87
N GLY A 35 -12.14 -7.05 -10.75
CA GLY A 35 -10.71 -6.71 -10.61
C GLY A 35 -10.26 -5.45 -11.36
N VAL A 36 -11.19 -4.65 -11.87
CA VAL A 36 -10.90 -3.47 -12.72
C VAL A 36 -10.24 -2.34 -11.92
N GLY A 37 -10.75 -2.00 -10.73
CA GLY A 37 -10.19 -0.91 -9.91
C GLY A 37 -8.71 -1.11 -9.60
N MET A 38 -8.34 -2.30 -9.15
CA MET A 38 -6.96 -2.69 -8.88
C MET A 38 -6.05 -2.53 -10.10
N ARG A 39 -6.46 -3.07 -11.25
CA ARG A 39 -5.66 -2.99 -12.50
C ARG A 39 -5.43 -1.54 -12.93
N LEU A 40 -6.48 -0.71 -12.87
CA LEU A 40 -6.40 0.69 -13.24
C LEU A 40 -5.54 1.49 -12.25
N ALA A 41 -5.66 1.24 -10.94
CA ALA A 41 -4.85 1.91 -9.93
C ALA A 41 -3.36 1.62 -10.13
N VAL A 42 -2.99 0.36 -10.36
CA VAL A 42 -1.60 -0.05 -10.62
C VAL A 42 -1.07 0.58 -11.90
N GLU A 43 -1.88 0.60 -12.96
CA GLU A 43 -1.51 1.24 -14.22
C GLU A 43 -1.31 2.76 -14.05
N ALA A 44 -2.17 3.43 -13.30
CA ALA A 44 -2.04 4.85 -12.98
C ALA A 44 -0.75 5.13 -12.20
N LEU A 45 -0.46 4.33 -11.16
CA LEU A 45 0.78 4.44 -10.39
C LEU A 45 2.02 4.29 -11.28
N ARG A 46 2.03 3.31 -12.20
CA ARG A 46 3.12 3.11 -13.16
C ARG A 46 3.31 4.28 -14.10
N ARG A 47 2.23 4.91 -14.58
CA ARG A 47 2.30 6.08 -15.46
C ARG A 47 2.81 7.33 -14.76
N LEU A 48 2.52 7.47 -13.46
CA LEU A 48 2.99 8.58 -12.64
C LEU A 48 4.41 8.37 -12.10
N ALA A 49 4.92 7.14 -12.18
CA ALA A 49 6.22 6.78 -11.62
C ALA A 49 7.37 7.54 -12.27
N VAL A 50 8.22 8.11 -11.41
CA VAL A 50 9.58 8.54 -11.80
C VAL A 50 10.61 7.50 -11.31
N PRO A 51 11.86 7.49 -11.82
CA PRO A 51 12.86 6.54 -11.36
C PRO A 51 13.01 6.54 -9.83
N ARG A 52 13.03 5.33 -9.24
CA ARG A 52 13.08 5.09 -7.79
C ARG A 52 11.86 5.59 -7.02
N THR A 53 10.66 5.43 -7.57
CA THR A 53 9.42 5.72 -6.84
C THR A 53 8.93 4.48 -6.09
N LEU A 54 8.31 4.69 -4.93
CA LEU A 54 7.60 3.66 -4.17
C LEU A 54 6.11 3.99 -4.11
N ALA A 55 5.25 3.04 -4.43
CA ALA A 55 3.83 3.12 -4.10
C ALA A 55 3.57 2.49 -2.74
N VAL A 56 2.74 3.12 -1.92
CA VAL A 56 2.36 2.67 -0.57
C VAL A 56 0.84 2.67 -0.47
N CYS A 57 0.26 1.60 0.10
CA CYS A 57 -1.18 1.51 0.37
C CYS A 57 -1.47 0.74 1.67
N TYR A 58 -2.67 0.98 2.22
CA TYR A 58 -3.26 0.19 3.29
C TYR A 58 -4.53 -0.48 2.74
N PRO A 59 -4.54 -1.79 2.47
CA PRO A 59 -5.61 -2.45 1.75
C PRO A 59 -6.78 -2.77 2.70
N ALA A 60 -7.57 -1.76 3.03
CA ALA A 60 -8.80 -1.89 3.79
C ALA A 60 -10.04 -1.57 2.93
N PRO A 61 -11.18 -2.24 3.17
CA PRO A 61 -12.47 -1.77 2.69
C PRO A 61 -12.69 -0.32 3.15
N ILE A 62 -13.16 0.52 2.23
CA ILE A 62 -13.66 1.84 2.60
C ILE A 62 -15.14 1.66 2.89
N HIS A 63 -15.52 1.85 4.14
CA HIS A 63 -16.92 1.94 4.53
C HIS A 63 -17.37 3.38 4.29
N ASP A 64 -18.44 3.56 3.51
CA ASP A 64 -19.11 4.87 3.40
C ASP A 64 -19.77 5.16 4.74
N HIS A 65 -19.01 5.76 5.65
CA HIS A 65 -19.55 6.35 6.86
C HIS A 65 -20.15 7.71 6.51
N GLY A 66 -21.35 7.98 7.04
CA GLY A 66 -21.90 9.34 7.01
C GLY A 66 -20.92 10.33 7.66
N PRO A 67 -21.02 11.64 7.38
CA PRO A 67 -20.06 12.64 7.88
C PRO A 67 -19.92 12.70 9.41
N ASP A 68 -20.86 12.11 10.16
CA ASP A 68 -20.90 12.08 11.62
C ASP A 68 -20.54 10.71 12.23
N GLU A 69 -20.25 9.70 11.41
CA GLU A 69 -19.87 8.37 11.90
C GLU A 69 -18.34 8.26 11.98
N PRO A 70 -17.78 7.91 13.16
CA PRO A 70 -16.35 7.72 13.26
C PRO A 70 -15.94 6.56 12.33
N CYS A 71 -14.90 6.77 11.52
CA CYS A 71 -14.27 5.73 10.72
C CYS A 71 -13.60 4.69 11.64
N ALA A 72 -14.41 3.85 12.28
CA ALA A 72 -13.94 2.75 13.09
C ALA A 72 -13.67 1.56 12.15
N TYR A 73 -12.42 1.44 11.72
CA TYR A 73 -11.92 0.28 10.96
C TYR A 73 -11.91 -1.02 11.79
N GLU A 74 -12.13 -0.90 13.11
CA GLU A 74 -12.21 -2.00 14.06
C GLU A 74 -13.62 -2.00 14.66
N SER A 75 -14.48 -2.89 14.17
CA SER A 75 -15.76 -3.18 14.81
C SER A 75 -15.54 -4.23 15.91
N ASP A 76 -15.98 -3.93 17.13
CA ASP A 76 -16.04 -4.91 18.23
C ASP A 76 -17.14 -5.98 18.00
N ASP A 77 -18.00 -5.79 16.99
CA ASP A 77 -19.01 -6.77 16.62
C ASP A 77 -18.37 -7.94 15.85
N PRO A 78 -18.39 -9.17 16.39
CA PRO A 78 -17.77 -10.33 15.75
C PRO A 78 -18.43 -10.72 14.42
N GLU A 79 -19.68 -10.35 14.18
CA GLU A 79 -20.40 -10.62 12.92
C GLU A 79 -19.99 -9.62 11.81
N VAL A 80 -19.52 -8.43 12.16
CA VAL A 80 -18.99 -7.42 11.22
C VAL A 80 -17.49 -7.62 10.99
N ARG A 81 -16.75 -7.91 12.06
CA ARG A 81 -15.29 -8.10 12.02
C ARG A 81 -14.84 -9.23 11.08
N ARG A 82 -15.56 -10.36 11.06
CA ARG A 82 -15.20 -11.53 10.22
C ARG A 82 -15.31 -11.24 8.70
N PRO A 83 -16.44 -10.69 8.20
CA PRO A 83 -16.54 -10.21 6.83
C PRO A 83 -15.44 -9.22 6.43
N ASP A 84 -15.07 -8.29 7.34
CA ASP A 84 -14.05 -7.29 7.07
C ASP A 84 -12.65 -7.93 6.99
N GLU A 85 -12.32 -8.86 7.89
CA GLU A 85 -11.08 -9.64 7.83
C GLU A 85 -10.96 -10.44 6.53
N GLU A 86 -12.05 -11.07 6.07
CA GLU A 86 -12.07 -11.77 4.78
C GLU A 86 -11.91 -10.81 3.59
N ALA A 87 -12.54 -9.64 3.65
CA ALA A 87 -12.45 -8.61 2.61
C ALA A 87 -11.03 -8.03 2.53
N VAL A 88 -10.42 -7.70 3.67
CA VAL A 88 -9.02 -7.28 3.80
C VAL A 88 -8.10 -8.34 3.24
N GLU A 89 -8.27 -9.62 3.59
CA GLU A 89 -7.45 -10.72 3.10
C GLU A 89 -7.56 -10.89 1.58
N ARG A 90 -8.77 -10.75 1.02
CA ARG A 90 -8.99 -10.80 -0.44
C ARG A 90 -8.35 -9.62 -1.15
N LEU A 91 -8.45 -8.41 -0.59
CA LEU A 91 -7.80 -7.20 -1.10
C LEU A 91 -6.29 -7.33 -1.04
N ARG A 92 -5.73 -7.78 0.09
CA ARG A 92 -4.30 -8.09 0.28
C ARG A 92 -3.78 -8.98 -0.84
N ARG A 93 -4.40 -10.15 -1.03
CA ARG A 93 -4.00 -11.10 -2.08
C ARG A 93 -4.10 -10.47 -3.47
N ALA A 94 -5.05 -9.56 -3.69
CA ALA A 94 -5.15 -8.85 -4.96
C ALA A 94 -3.98 -7.89 -5.19
N TRP A 95 -3.64 -7.05 -4.21
CA TRP A 95 -2.48 -6.16 -4.27
C TRP A 95 -1.17 -6.93 -4.48
N GLU A 96 -0.99 -8.06 -3.78
CA GLU A 96 0.20 -8.91 -3.92
C GLU A 96 0.39 -9.46 -5.34
N ARG A 97 -0.70 -9.89 -5.99
CA ARG A 97 -0.66 -10.32 -7.40
C ARG A 97 -0.20 -9.22 -8.36
N HIS A 98 -0.27 -7.95 -7.93
CA HIS A 98 0.14 -6.80 -8.71
C HIS A 98 1.53 -6.26 -8.34
N GLY A 99 2.27 -6.95 -7.46
CA GLY A 99 3.65 -6.63 -7.11
C GLY A 99 3.81 -5.83 -5.81
N PHE A 100 2.74 -5.64 -5.04
CA PHE A 100 2.86 -5.14 -3.69
C PHE A 100 3.37 -6.22 -2.73
N SER A 101 4.16 -5.82 -1.76
CA SER A 101 4.65 -6.66 -0.66
C SER A 101 4.31 -6.01 0.67
N HIS A 102 4.01 -6.82 1.69
CA HIS A 102 3.82 -6.33 3.05
C HIS A 102 5.12 -5.67 3.57
N LEU A 103 4.99 -4.50 4.18
CA LEU A 103 6.10 -3.78 4.81
C LEU A 103 6.02 -3.93 6.33
N ASP A 104 4.98 -3.36 6.94
CA ASP A 104 4.72 -3.39 8.38
C ASP A 104 3.28 -2.93 8.67
N GLN A 105 2.69 -3.34 9.80
CA GLN A 105 1.38 -2.87 10.30
C GLN A 105 0.23 -2.86 9.27
N GLY A 106 0.25 -3.80 8.33
CA GLY A 106 -0.76 -3.90 7.27
C GLY A 106 -0.53 -2.92 6.10
N VAL A 107 0.56 -2.16 6.11
CA VAL A 107 1.00 -1.33 4.99
C VAL A 107 1.69 -2.20 3.94
N TYR A 108 1.35 -1.96 2.68
CA TYR A 108 1.88 -2.64 1.51
C TYR A 108 2.61 -1.65 0.62
N VAL A 109 3.71 -2.12 0.03
CA VAL A 109 4.57 -1.31 -0.82
C VAL A 109 4.86 -1.99 -2.13
N MET A 110 4.91 -1.22 -3.22
CA MET A 110 5.33 -1.68 -4.53
C MET A 110 6.39 -0.74 -5.08
N PRO A 111 7.63 -1.21 -5.31
CA PRO A 111 8.63 -0.40 -5.99
C PRO A 111 8.24 -0.23 -7.46
N LEU A 112 8.15 1.02 -7.91
CA LEU A 112 7.83 1.38 -9.28
C LEU A 112 9.15 1.57 -10.03
N HIS A 113 9.74 0.46 -10.46
CA HIS A 113 10.82 0.49 -11.45
C HIS A 113 10.19 0.53 -12.84
N GLN A 114 10.62 1.46 -13.69
CA GLN A 114 10.25 1.43 -15.10
C GLN A 114 10.75 0.10 -15.68
N VAL A 115 9.84 -0.65 -16.30
CA VAL A 115 10.19 -1.73 -17.24
C VAL A 115 10.74 -1.08 -18.51
#